data_AF-A0A0M2Y222-F1
#
_entry.id   AF-A0A0M2Y222-F1
#
_cell.length_a   1.000
_cell.length_b   1.000
_cell.length_c   1.000
_cell.angle_alpha   90.00
_cell.angle_beta   90.00
_cell.angle_gamma   90.00
#
_symmetry.space_group_name_H-M   'P 1'
#
loop_
_entity.id
_entity.type
_entity.pdbx_description
1 polymer ?
#
loop_
_entity_poly.entity_id
_entity_poly.type
_entity_poly.pdbx_seq_one_letter_code
_entity_poly.pdbx_strand_id
1 'polypeptide(L)'
;MKINYSFVVFLYAYLNQIDLSLDRSRWEPLDNLRDFYRSQISPKTVANYLIDQLGLNVEKLNYLIFIDEESLWDKIKDSLLSSFKRDVILEDDKVYFLCQKLLLLASFLENGEQVHRLEIEKLRVEFSKLNYGTITFKLVKKDRLKANNIEHFLQNETLRTIKICEFNNDYL
;
A
#
# COMPACT_ATOMS: atom_id res chain seq x y z
N MET A 1 1.94 -15.10 -6.73
CA MET A 1 0.48 -15.14 -6.39
C MET A 1 -0.38 -14.41 -7.41
N LYS A 2 -1.58 -14.94 -7.71
CA LYS A 2 -2.58 -14.28 -8.57
C LYS A 2 -3.52 -13.44 -7.70
N ILE A 3 -3.73 -12.19 -8.08
CA ILE A 3 -4.56 -11.24 -7.35
C ILE A 3 -5.53 -10.59 -8.34
N ASN A 4 -6.79 -10.45 -7.94
CA ASN A 4 -7.80 -9.77 -8.75
C ASN A 4 -7.35 -8.33 -9.11
N TYR A 5 -7.51 -7.94 -10.37
CA TYR A 5 -7.04 -6.64 -10.86
C TYR A 5 -7.63 -5.45 -10.10
N SER A 6 -8.93 -5.44 -9.82
CA SER A 6 -9.54 -4.34 -9.06
C SER A 6 -9.03 -4.27 -7.62
N PHE A 7 -8.66 -5.41 -7.02
CA PHE A 7 -7.97 -5.40 -5.74
C PHE A 7 -6.56 -4.83 -5.85
N VAL A 8 -5.83 -5.06 -6.94
CA VAL A 8 -4.52 -4.42 -7.17
C VAL A 8 -4.66 -2.90 -7.37
N VAL A 9 -5.74 -2.43 -8.00
CA VAL A 9 -6.05 -0.99 -8.07
C VAL A 9 -6.30 -0.41 -6.67
N PHE A 10 -7.07 -1.13 -5.83
CA PHE A 10 -7.25 -0.79 -4.42
C PHE A 10 -5.91 -0.73 -3.68
N LEU A 11 -5.08 -1.77 -3.78
CA LEU A 11 -3.77 -1.82 -3.14
C LEU A 11 -2.88 -0.66 -3.56
N TYR A 12 -2.87 -0.31 -4.85
CA TYR A 12 -2.10 0.83 -5.35
C TYR A 12 -2.56 2.15 -4.71
N ALA A 13 -3.88 2.39 -4.68
CA ALA A 13 -4.46 3.58 -4.05
C ALA A 13 -4.16 3.62 -2.54
N TYR A 14 -4.27 2.48 -1.87
CA TYR A 14 -4.01 2.34 -0.44
C TYR A 14 -2.55 2.63 -0.08
N LEU A 15 -1.61 2.05 -0.82
CA LEU A 15 -0.19 2.29 -0.61
C LEU A 15 0.20 3.73 -0.97
N ASN A 16 -0.46 4.34 -1.94
CA ASN A 16 -0.28 5.76 -2.24
C ASN A 16 -0.82 6.66 -1.11
N GLN A 17 -1.98 6.34 -0.53
CA GLN A 17 -2.49 7.03 0.66
C GLN A 17 -1.49 6.92 1.81
N ILE A 18 -0.93 5.73 2.06
CA ILE A 18 0.07 5.51 3.10
C ILE A 18 1.32 6.36 2.84
N ASP A 19 1.92 6.28 1.66
CA ASP A 19 3.15 7.04 1.32
C ASP A 19 2.94 8.55 1.54
N LEU A 20 1.86 9.09 0.98
CA LEU A 20 1.51 10.50 1.12
C LEU A 20 1.24 10.88 2.58
N SER A 21 0.51 10.05 3.33
CA SER A 21 0.19 10.34 4.73
C SER A 21 1.41 10.32 5.63
N LEU A 22 2.33 9.37 5.42
CA LEU A 22 3.60 9.28 6.16
C LEU A 22 4.56 10.42 5.78
N ASP A 23 4.56 10.87 4.52
CA ASP A 23 5.33 12.05 4.11
C ASP A 23 4.85 13.31 4.85
N ARG A 24 3.53 13.48 4.96
CA ARG A 24 2.89 14.60 5.65
C ARG A 24 3.03 14.54 7.16
N SER A 25 3.03 13.35 7.76
CA SER A 25 3.17 13.19 9.21
C SER A 25 4.54 13.62 9.74
N ARG A 26 5.53 13.92 8.89
CA ARG A 26 6.81 14.48 9.33
C ARG A 26 6.66 15.85 10.01
N TRP A 27 5.60 16.58 9.70
CA TRP A 27 5.38 17.96 10.13
C TRP A 27 4.47 18.08 11.36
N GLU A 28 3.86 16.98 11.82
CA GLU A 28 2.89 16.95 12.90
C GLU A 28 3.22 15.83 13.92
N PRO A 29 2.66 15.86 15.14
CA PRO A 29 2.68 14.72 16.05
C PRO A 29 2.06 13.47 15.40
N LEU A 30 2.63 12.29 15.70
CA LEU A 30 2.14 11.02 15.18
C LEU A 30 0.68 10.73 15.58
N ASP A 31 0.22 11.28 16.72
CA ASP A 31 -1.17 11.14 17.18
C ASP A 31 -2.19 11.69 16.17
N ASN A 32 -1.86 12.75 15.43
CA ASN A 32 -2.75 13.28 14.40
C ASN A 32 -2.90 12.30 13.22
N LEU A 33 -1.83 11.59 12.87
CA LEU A 33 -1.88 10.51 11.88
C LEU A 33 -2.71 9.32 12.40
N ARG A 34 -2.57 8.97 13.69
CA ARG A 34 -3.39 7.94 14.34
C ARG A 34 -4.87 8.28 14.26
N ASP A 35 -5.23 9.52 14.59
CA ASP A 35 -6.60 10.03 14.51
C ASP A 35 -7.18 9.95 13.10
N PHE A 36 -6.38 10.28 12.08
CA PHE A 36 -6.78 10.09 10.69
C PHE A 36 -7.11 8.62 10.40
N TYR A 37 -6.21 7.68 10.74
CA TYR A 37 -6.39 6.26 10.47
C TYR A 37 -7.50 5.58 11.27
N ARG A 38 -8.04 6.19 12.35
CA ARG A 38 -9.23 5.68 13.06
C ARG A 38 -10.48 5.65 12.18
N SER A 39 -10.53 6.50 11.15
CA SER A 39 -11.66 6.59 10.21
C SER A 39 -11.39 5.90 8.86
N GLN A 40 -10.17 5.40 8.65
CA GLN A 40 -9.74 4.79 7.40
C GLN A 40 -9.74 3.27 7.52
N ILE A 41 -9.53 2.58 6.39
CA ILE A 41 -9.29 1.15 6.39
C ILE A 41 -7.96 0.88 7.09
N SER A 42 -7.97 0.05 8.15
CA SER A 42 -6.79 -0.26 8.95
C SER A 42 -5.75 -1.07 8.15
N PRO A 43 -4.44 -0.77 8.27
CA PRO A 43 -3.38 -1.56 7.62
C PRO A 43 -3.41 -3.04 8.00
N LYS A 44 -3.81 -3.33 9.25
CA LYS A 44 -3.97 -4.69 9.78
C LYS A 44 -5.07 -5.44 9.05
N THR A 45 -6.19 -4.78 8.76
CA THR A 45 -7.31 -5.35 8.00
C THR A 45 -6.88 -5.75 6.59
N VAL A 46 -6.14 -4.87 5.90
CA VAL A 46 -5.62 -5.17 4.56
C VAL A 46 -4.60 -6.32 4.59
N ALA A 47 -3.70 -6.34 5.58
CA ALA A 47 -2.73 -7.42 5.74
C ALA A 47 -3.40 -8.77 5.99
N ASN A 48 -4.36 -8.84 6.91
CA ASN A 48 -5.10 -10.06 7.22
C ASN A 48 -5.86 -10.57 6.01
N TYR A 49 -6.53 -9.68 5.27
CA TYR A 49 -7.20 -10.07 4.04
C TYR A 49 -6.24 -10.67 3.01
N LEU A 50 -5.06 -10.07 2.79
CA LEU A 50 -4.04 -10.62 1.90
C LEU A 50 -3.55 -12.00 2.38
N ILE A 51 -3.33 -12.16 3.69
CA ILE A 51 -2.90 -13.42 4.30
C ILE A 51 -3.95 -14.51 4.05
N ASP A 52 -5.22 -14.22 4.35
CA ASP A 52 -6.32 -15.18 4.27
C ASP A 52 -6.66 -15.54 2.82
N GLN A 53 -6.78 -14.54 1.95
CA GLN A 53 -7.13 -14.75 0.54
C GLN A 53 -6.05 -15.50 -0.24
N LEU A 54 -4.79 -15.31 0.12
CA LEU A 54 -3.66 -15.90 -0.59
C LEU A 54 -3.07 -17.13 0.12
N GLY A 55 -3.62 -17.50 1.28
CA GLY A 55 -3.15 -18.65 2.06
C GLY A 55 -1.69 -18.51 2.50
N LEU A 56 -1.29 -17.31 2.95
CA LEU A 56 0.09 -17.04 3.35
C LEU A 56 0.46 -17.77 4.65
N ASN A 57 1.67 -18.32 4.71
CA ASN A 57 2.21 -18.84 5.98
C ASN A 57 2.70 -17.64 6.82
N VAL A 58 1.96 -17.30 7.87
CA VAL A 58 2.26 -16.19 8.80
C VAL A 58 3.68 -16.28 9.38
N GLU A 59 4.22 -17.48 9.59
CA GLU A 59 5.60 -17.67 10.09
C GLU A 59 6.64 -17.06 9.14
N LYS A 60 6.39 -17.08 7.82
CA LYS A 60 7.29 -16.52 6.81
C LYS A 60 7.40 -14.99 6.86
N LEU A 61 6.41 -14.31 7.44
CA LEU A 61 6.42 -12.84 7.56
C LEU A 61 7.59 -12.34 8.42
N ASN A 62 8.10 -13.16 9.32
CA ASN A 62 9.18 -12.79 10.24
C ASN A 62 10.58 -12.88 9.61
N TYR A 63 10.73 -13.48 8.43
CA TYR A 63 12.04 -13.80 7.84
C TYR A 63 12.44 -12.92 6.65
N LEU A 64 11.58 -11.99 6.23
CA LEU A 64 11.86 -11.13 5.07
C LEU A 64 12.51 -9.82 5.50
N ILE A 65 13.64 -9.51 4.86
CA ILE A 65 14.47 -8.35 5.19
C ILE A 65 14.49 -7.35 4.03
N PHE A 66 14.29 -7.80 2.79
CA PHE A 66 14.45 -6.95 1.60
C PHE A 66 13.72 -7.51 0.37
N ILE A 67 13.30 -6.62 -0.53
CA ILE A 67 12.85 -6.97 -1.89
C ILE A 67 13.82 -6.32 -2.88
N ASP A 68 14.33 -7.10 -3.84
CA ASP A 68 15.07 -6.57 -4.98
C ASP A 68 14.19 -5.73 -5.91
N GLU A 69 14.78 -4.72 -6.55
CA GLU A 69 14.06 -3.92 -7.54
C GLU A 69 13.75 -4.74 -8.79
N GLU A 70 12.52 -4.64 -9.30
CA GLU A 70 12.16 -5.24 -10.59
C GLU A 70 12.99 -4.67 -11.73
N SER A 71 13.44 -5.56 -12.62
CA SER A 71 14.11 -5.21 -13.86
C SER A 71 13.26 -4.27 -14.72
N LEU A 72 13.89 -3.29 -15.35
CA LEU A 72 13.23 -2.34 -16.25
C LEU A 72 12.48 -3.02 -17.40
N TRP A 73 12.99 -4.16 -17.87
CA TRP A 73 12.34 -4.92 -18.96
C TRP A 73 11.03 -5.58 -18.52
N ASP A 74 10.99 -6.13 -17.31
CA ASP A 74 9.78 -6.74 -16.75
C ASP A 74 8.69 -5.69 -16.52
N LYS A 75 9.08 -4.50 -16.02
CA LYS A 75 8.20 -3.33 -15.87
C LYS A 75 7.55 -2.90 -17.19
N ILE A 76 8.32 -2.86 -18.28
CA ILE A 76 7.80 -2.47 -19.61
C ILE A 76 6.81 -3.52 -20.14
N LYS A 77 7.17 -4.81 -20.05
CA LYS A 77 6.32 -5.91 -20.50
C LYS A 77 4.97 -5.91 -19.78
N ASP A 78 4.98 -5.71 -18.47
CA ASP A 78 3.75 -5.68 -17.68
C ASP A 78 2.85 -4.49 -17.97
N SER A 79 3.44 -3.33 -18.24
CA SER A 79 2.70 -2.13 -18.62
C SER A 79 1.98 -2.31 -19.95
N LEU A 80 2.58 -3.00 -20.93
CA LEU A 80 1.98 -3.25 -22.24
C LEU A 80 0.85 -4.28 -22.20
N LEU A 81 0.93 -5.25 -21.28
CA LEU A 81 -0.08 -6.31 -21.12
C LEU A 81 -1.21 -5.94 -20.15
N SER A 82 -1.17 -4.76 -19.52
CA SER A 82 -2.12 -4.36 -18.46
C SER A 82 -3.58 -4.21 -18.91
N SER A 83 -3.83 -3.89 -20.18
CA SER A 83 -5.15 -3.51 -20.69
C SER A 83 -6.21 -4.63 -20.73
N PHE A 84 -5.84 -5.90 -20.48
CA PHE A 84 -6.75 -7.06 -20.56
C PHE A 84 -6.72 -7.96 -19.30
N LYS A 85 -6.12 -7.51 -18.20
CA LYS A 85 -5.88 -8.36 -17.02
C LYS A 85 -7.10 -8.41 -16.11
N ARG A 86 -7.74 -9.59 -16.01
CA ARG A 86 -8.66 -9.92 -14.89
C ARG A 86 -7.88 -10.12 -13.59
N ASP A 87 -6.71 -10.73 -13.70
CA ASP A 87 -5.81 -11.04 -12.59
C ASP A 87 -4.40 -10.50 -12.89
N VAL A 88 -3.71 -10.11 -11.83
CA VAL A 88 -2.33 -9.64 -11.81
C VAL A 88 -1.49 -10.65 -11.04
N ILE A 89 -0.27 -10.90 -11.52
CA ILE A 89 0.71 -11.72 -10.81
C ILE A 89 1.64 -10.79 -10.03
N LEU A 90 1.67 -10.98 -8.70
CA LEU A 90 2.71 -10.44 -7.82
C LEU A 90 3.57 -11.59 -7.31
N GLU A 91 4.87 -11.37 -7.16
CA GLU A 91 5.76 -12.36 -6.56
C GLU A 91 5.44 -12.56 -5.08
N ASP A 92 5.64 -13.78 -4.60
CA ASP A 92 5.20 -14.19 -3.27
C ASP A 92 5.93 -13.40 -2.17
N ASP A 93 7.24 -13.24 -2.29
CA ASP A 93 8.09 -12.44 -1.40
C ASP A 93 7.61 -10.99 -1.27
N LYS A 94 7.19 -10.37 -2.37
CA LYS A 94 6.63 -9.01 -2.39
C LYS A 94 5.32 -8.93 -1.61
N VAL A 95 4.46 -9.93 -1.73
CA VAL A 95 3.20 -10.02 -0.98
C VAL A 95 3.47 -10.21 0.51
N TYR A 96 4.38 -11.11 0.88
CA TYR A 96 4.76 -11.31 2.29
C TYR A 96 5.38 -10.04 2.88
N PHE A 97 6.30 -9.39 2.16
CA PHE A 97 6.89 -8.13 2.59
C PHE A 97 5.84 -7.04 2.76
N LEU A 98 4.91 -6.90 1.81
CA LEU A 98 3.78 -5.96 1.95
C LEU A 98 3.01 -6.20 3.26
N CYS A 99 2.64 -7.45 3.53
CA CYS A 99 1.91 -7.82 4.74
C CYS A 99 2.73 -7.48 6.00
N GLN A 100 4.02 -7.80 6.01
CA GLN A 100 4.92 -7.46 7.12
C GLN A 100 4.95 -5.94 7.38
N LYS A 101 5.06 -5.11 6.34
CA LYS A 101 5.12 -3.65 6.48
C LYS A 101 3.77 -3.04 6.87
N LEU A 102 2.66 -3.59 6.38
CA LEU A 102 1.32 -3.20 6.81
C LEU A 102 1.09 -3.50 8.30
N LEU A 103 1.54 -4.67 8.79
CA LEU A 103 1.46 -5.01 10.21
C LEU A 103 2.37 -4.12 11.07
N LEU A 104 3.57 -3.77 10.57
CA LEU A 104 4.44 -2.81 11.24
C LEU A 104 3.77 -1.44 11.34
N LEU A 105 3.19 -0.94 10.24
CA LEU A 105 2.43 0.32 10.26
C LEU A 105 1.28 0.26 11.26
N ALA A 106 0.51 -0.84 11.28
CA ALA A 106 -0.56 -1.03 12.24
C ALA A 106 -0.05 -0.92 13.69
N SER A 107 1.10 -1.51 14.00
CA SER A 107 1.70 -1.40 15.34
C SER A 107 2.06 0.04 15.71
N PHE A 108 2.55 0.85 14.77
CA PHE A 108 2.85 2.28 15.00
C PHE A 108 1.59 3.10 15.26
N LEU A 109 0.47 2.70 14.66
CA LEU A 109 -0.83 3.36 14.79
C LEU A 109 -1.60 2.93 16.05
N GLU A 110 -1.44 1.67 16.48
CA GLU A 110 -2.11 1.10 17.67
C GLU A 110 -1.39 1.46 18.97
N ASN A 111 -0.05 1.42 18.98
CA ASN A 111 0.74 1.73 20.17
C ASN A 111 0.78 3.24 20.38
N GLY A 112 0.39 3.74 21.56
CA GLY A 112 0.49 5.16 21.90
C GLY A 112 1.92 5.69 22.04
N GLU A 113 2.92 4.82 21.88
CA GLU A 113 4.34 5.14 22.01
C GLU A 113 4.83 6.03 20.86
N GLN A 114 5.75 6.95 21.15
CA GLN A 114 6.35 7.76 20.09
C GLN A 114 7.29 6.90 19.25
N VAL A 115 7.08 6.90 17.93
CA VAL A 115 7.96 6.20 16.97
C VAL A 115 8.98 7.19 16.43
N HIS A 116 10.23 6.76 16.28
CA HIS A 116 11.27 7.64 15.80
C HIS A 116 11.02 8.04 14.33
N ARG A 117 11.19 9.34 14.00
CA ARG A 117 10.91 9.86 12.63
C ARG A 117 11.64 9.10 11.53
N LEU A 118 12.87 8.64 11.79
CA LEU A 118 13.63 7.83 10.83
C LEU A 118 12.99 6.47 10.55
N GLU A 119 12.28 5.87 11.51
CA GLU A 119 11.59 4.59 11.30
C GLU A 119 10.35 4.77 10.44
N ILE A 120 9.60 5.85 10.67
CA ILE A 120 8.49 6.27 9.82
C ILE A 120 8.99 6.50 8.38
N GLU A 121 10.12 7.21 8.22
CA GLU A 121 10.67 7.49 6.89
C GLU A 121 11.15 6.23 6.18
N LYS A 122 11.81 5.31 6.90
CA LYS A 122 12.22 4.01 6.34
C LYS A 122 10.99 3.23 5.84
N LEU A 123 9.95 3.15 6.66
CA LEU A 123 8.71 2.46 6.31
C LEU A 123 8.02 3.08 5.09
N ARG A 124 7.97 4.42 5.03
CA ARG A 124 7.43 5.16 3.89
C ARG A 124 8.19 4.82 2.60
N VAL A 125 9.53 4.86 2.63
CA VAL A 125 10.36 4.52 1.47
C VAL A 125 10.14 3.08 1.01
N GLU A 126 9.97 2.13 1.94
CA GLU A 126 9.66 0.73 1.61
C GLU A 126 8.30 0.58 0.91
N PHE A 127 7.26 1.26 1.39
CA PHE A 127 5.96 1.31 0.70
C PHE A 127 6.06 1.95 -0.68
N SER A 128 6.77 3.07 -0.78
CA SER A 128 6.97 3.78 -2.04
C SER A 128 7.70 2.91 -3.08
N LYS A 129 8.75 2.19 -2.67
CA LYS A 129 9.48 1.24 -3.51
C LYS A 129 8.58 0.12 -4.02
N LEU A 130 7.77 -0.49 -3.16
CA LEU A 130 6.84 -1.53 -3.59
C LEU A 130 5.77 -0.96 -4.55
N ASN A 131 5.21 0.19 -4.22
CA ASN A 131 4.10 0.74 -4.98
C ASN A 131 4.55 1.22 -6.37
N TYR A 132 5.61 2.03 -6.42
CA TYR A 132 6.14 2.63 -7.65
C TYR A 132 7.12 1.72 -8.39
N GLY A 133 7.77 0.79 -7.70
CA GLY A 133 8.71 -0.16 -8.29
C GLY A 133 8.07 -1.46 -8.76
N THR A 134 6.90 -1.85 -8.25
CA THR A 134 6.20 -3.09 -8.64
C THR A 134 4.77 -2.82 -9.11
N ILE A 135 3.90 -2.34 -8.22
CA ILE A 135 2.44 -2.35 -8.47
C ILE A 135 2.04 -1.41 -9.61
N THR A 136 2.68 -0.25 -9.70
CA THR A 136 2.45 0.77 -10.75
C THR A 136 2.52 0.18 -12.15
N PHE A 137 3.44 -0.73 -12.43
CA PHE A 137 3.63 -1.28 -13.77
C PHE A 137 2.60 -2.35 -14.13
N LYS A 138 1.85 -2.86 -13.15
CA LYS A 138 0.78 -3.83 -13.37
C LYS A 138 -0.58 -3.18 -13.71
N LEU A 139 -0.70 -1.86 -13.54
CA LEU A 139 -1.95 -1.11 -13.70
C LEU A 139 -2.02 -0.33 -15.02
N VAL A 140 -3.23 -0.22 -15.58
CA VAL A 140 -3.48 0.68 -16.71
C VAL A 140 -3.40 2.14 -16.28
N LYS A 141 -2.96 3.02 -17.18
CA LYS A 141 -2.73 4.45 -16.88
C LYS A 141 -3.94 5.14 -16.25
N LYS A 142 -5.16 4.85 -16.73
CA LYS A 142 -6.40 5.46 -16.22
C LYS A 142 -6.61 5.21 -14.74
N ASP A 143 -6.45 3.96 -14.30
CA ASP A 143 -6.70 3.58 -12.90
C ASP A 143 -5.62 4.15 -11.98
N ARG A 144 -4.36 4.20 -12.45
CA ARG A 144 -3.27 4.89 -11.73
C ARG A 144 -3.58 6.37 -11.53
N LEU A 145 -3.95 7.07 -12.60
CA LEU A 145 -4.31 8.49 -12.52
C LEU A 145 -5.50 8.73 -11.60
N LYS A 146 -6.48 7.83 -11.57
CA LYS A 146 -7.60 7.90 -10.60
C LYS A 146 -7.08 7.76 -9.16
N ALA A 147 -6.30 6.70 -8.89
CA ALA A 147 -5.75 6.39 -7.58
C ALA A 147 -4.74 7.43 -7.05
N ASN A 148 -4.11 8.21 -7.92
CA ASN A 148 -3.26 9.33 -7.51
C ASN A 148 -4.03 10.46 -6.81
N ASN A 149 -5.36 10.54 -6.97
CA ASN A 149 -6.20 11.53 -6.29
C ASN A 149 -6.77 11.00 -4.95
N ILE A 150 -6.14 9.98 -4.36
CA ILE A 150 -6.57 9.41 -3.10
C ILE A 150 -6.46 10.43 -1.95
N GLU A 151 -7.49 10.47 -1.10
CA GLU A 151 -7.47 11.23 0.15
C GLU A 151 -6.35 10.72 1.07
N HIS A 152 -5.62 11.63 1.71
CA HIS A 152 -4.53 11.31 2.63
C HIS A 152 -4.45 12.32 3.78
N PHE A 153 -3.65 11.99 4.78
CA PHE A 153 -3.46 12.85 5.96
C PHE A 153 -2.92 14.24 5.57
N LEU A 154 -3.49 15.30 6.16
CA LEU A 154 -3.22 16.72 5.82
C LEU A 154 -3.41 17.06 4.32
N GLN A 155 -4.31 16.35 3.65
CA GLN A 155 -4.74 16.70 2.31
C GLN A 155 -5.31 18.12 2.30
N ASN A 156 -4.95 18.91 1.29
CA ASN A 156 -5.55 20.20 1.05
C ASN A 156 -7.03 20.03 0.67
N GLU A 157 -7.94 20.58 1.48
CA GLU A 157 -9.39 20.48 1.35
C GLU A 157 -9.95 21.11 0.06
N THR A 158 -9.21 22.01 -0.59
CA THR A 158 -9.64 22.61 -1.86
C THR A 158 -9.45 21.68 -3.06
N LEU A 159 -8.63 20.63 -2.91
CA LEU A 159 -8.42 19.63 -3.95
C LEU A 159 -9.48 18.54 -3.86
N ARG A 160 -10.07 18.21 -5.01
CA ARG A 160 -10.97 17.06 -5.10
C ARG A 160 -10.18 15.77 -4.94
N THR A 161 -10.48 15.01 -3.90
CA THR A 161 -9.94 13.68 -3.64
C THR A 161 -10.99 12.59 -3.72
N ILE A 162 -10.52 11.35 -3.69
CA ILE A 162 -11.33 10.12 -3.69
C ILE A 162 -11.07 9.42 -2.36
N LYS A 163 -12.13 8.97 -1.67
CA LYS A 163 -11.96 8.21 -0.42
C LYS A 163 -11.49 6.79 -0.71
N ILE A 164 -10.74 6.19 0.22
CA ILE A 164 -10.22 4.84 0.02
C ILE A 164 -11.32 3.78 -0.16
N CYS A 165 -12.47 3.97 0.50
CA CYS A 165 -13.61 3.08 0.37
C CYS A 165 -14.19 3.03 -1.06
N GLU A 166 -14.00 4.06 -1.89
CA GLU A 166 -14.44 4.03 -3.30
C GLU A 166 -13.59 3.11 -4.18
N PHE A 167 -12.44 2.63 -3.68
CA PHE A 167 -11.64 1.59 -4.31
C PHE A 167 -11.91 0.21 -3.69
N ASN A 168 -12.55 0.15 -2.53
CA ASN A 168 -12.91 -1.09 -1.84
C ASN A 168 -14.21 -1.64 -2.45
N ASN A 169 -14.09 -2.53 -3.45
CA ASN A 169 -15.24 -3.22 -4.06
C ASN A 169 -15.74 -4.35 -3.14
N ASP A 170 -16.12 -4.01 -1.90
CA ASP A 170 -16.61 -4.93 -0.87
C ASP A 170 -15.62 -6.05 -0.48
N TYR A 171 -14.32 -5.75 -0.49
CA TYR A 171 -13.30 -6.69 -0.03
C TYR A 171 -13.16 -6.72 1.50
N LEU A 172 -13.34 -5.56 2.14
CA LEU A 172 -13.02 -5.27 3.55
C LEU A 172 -14.15 -4.58 4.28
#